data_AF-A0AAV8A6T2-F1
#
_entry.id   AF-A0AAV8A6T2-F1
#
_cell.length_a   1.000
_cell.length_b   1.000
_cell.length_c   1.000
_cell.angle_alpha   90.00
_cell.angle_beta   90.00
_cell.angle_gamma   90.00
#
_symmetry.space_group_name_H-M   'P 1'
#
loop_
_entity.id
_entity.type
_entity.pdbx_description
1 polymer ?
#
loop_
_entity_poly.entity_id
_entity_poly.type
_entity_poly.pdbx_seq_one_letter_code
_entity_poly.pdbx_strand_id
1 'polypeptide(L)'
;MKYLLLIIVFFCFFDSTFCLTGKFWQVTDQHYDWKYKYQSRPSHGNCRKGEGDAGYYGDYNCDIPWLTVASAIEEMSKVEPNVDFVINSGDTMPHADGSAEEKLQTIVNTTNLIRMYFPNTPVFFAPGNHDFEPKHGCQLGENPWLAEITQGISPILNPEQTETFLKGGYYSQVIEGLRVVIMNTVLYYKNNKYTRHSEGDPSDQYLWITSQIDEAYENNEKVLFVGHVPPGYAERFGSMNFHDQYNTPFMKVFEEHPHKEIILASLYGHLHSDSFRLTDNAGPLLLAPALTPWKNYHAELGVPNNLGMGRLFSYDKQDKTLLKYEQYSADLQTCNEDLKLKWKLEYDSSQEPFCMEDLSLKSYEKLFDQMLTDEEIFNHYLDFNILKYKPDPCGLYCKATHLCSTKYLHAPEYEFCKKTDYFTFILIGGKFWQVTDQHYDWKYKYQSRPSHGNCRKGEGDAGYYGDYNCDIPWLTLESAIEEMSIIEPNVDFVINSGDTFPHAGGSAEEKLQTIVNTTNLIRMYFPNITVFYSPVYSWFLDHKIISERKLLTMVAKMIVIESRK
;
A
#
# COMPACT_ATOMS: atom_id res chain seq x y z
N MET A 1 50.26 3.71 -63.24
CA MET A 1 49.42 3.16 -62.14
C MET A 1 49.95 3.69 -60.82
N LYS A 2 49.23 4.64 -60.23
CA LYS A 2 49.48 5.17 -58.89
C LYS A 2 48.63 4.35 -57.91
N TYR A 3 49.23 3.77 -56.88
CA TYR A 3 48.49 3.29 -55.71
C TYR A 3 49.05 4.03 -54.49
N LEU A 4 48.27 5.01 -54.03
CA LEU A 4 48.46 5.74 -52.80
C LEU A 4 47.75 4.92 -51.71
N LEU A 5 48.50 4.32 -50.79
CA LEU A 5 47.94 3.60 -49.65
C LEU A 5 47.52 4.64 -48.60
N LEU A 6 46.22 4.93 -48.51
CA LEU A 6 45.65 5.73 -47.42
C LEU A 6 45.58 4.84 -46.17
N ILE A 7 46.41 5.12 -45.16
CA ILE A 7 46.25 4.57 -43.82
C ILE A 7 45.24 5.46 -43.09
N ILE A 8 43.99 5.00 -42.99
CA ILE A 8 42.97 5.61 -42.14
C ILE A 8 43.18 5.04 -40.73
N VAL A 9 43.77 5.86 -39.85
CA VAL A 9 43.79 5.57 -38.41
C VAL A 9 42.41 5.91 -37.86
N PHE A 10 41.59 4.89 -37.63
CA PHE A 10 40.36 5.03 -36.86
C PHE A 10 40.76 5.25 -35.39
N PHE A 11 40.71 6.50 -34.92
CA PHE A 11 40.64 6.77 -33.48
C PHE A 11 39.24 6.35 -33.02
N CYS A 12 39.09 5.10 -32.58
CA CYS A 12 38.00 4.75 -31.68
C CYS A 12 38.26 5.47 -30.35
N PHE A 13 37.67 6.64 -30.18
CA PHE A 13 37.35 7.15 -28.85
C PHE A 13 36.33 6.17 -28.26
N PHE A 14 36.82 5.11 -27.63
CA PHE A 14 36.06 4.47 -26.58
C PHE A 14 36.03 5.50 -25.45
N ASP A 15 35.00 6.33 -25.38
CA ASP A 15 34.57 6.93 -24.11
C ASP A 15 34.16 5.76 -23.21
N SER A 16 35.16 5.16 -22.59
CA SER A 16 34.99 4.28 -21.44
C SER A 16 34.86 5.21 -20.25
N THR A 17 33.78 5.99 -20.19
CA THR A 17 33.31 6.51 -18.91
C THR A 17 32.92 5.27 -18.11
N PHE A 18 33.88 4.74 -17.36
CA PHE A 18 33.57 3.81 -16.28
C PHE A 18 32.58 4.55 -15.38
N CYS A 19 31.29 4.21 -15.49
CA CYS A 19 30.27 4.63 -14.56
C CYS A 19 30.71 4.11 -13.19
N LEU A 20 31.25 5.01 -12.36
CA LEU A 20 31.57 4.71 -10.98
C LEU A 20 30.25 4.58 -10.24
N THR A 21 29.94 3.38 -9.77
CA THR A 21 28.72 3.12 -8.99
C THR A 21 28.99 3.36 -7.51
N GLY A 22 28.16 4.19 -6.88
CA GLY A 22 28.08 4.36 -5.45
C GLY A 22 27.07 3.41 -4.84
N LYS A 23 27.21 3.11 -3.55
CA LYS A 23 26.33 2.18 -2.84
C LYS A 23 26.02 2.68 -1.44
N PHE A 24 24.83 2.40 -0.94
CA PHE A 24 24.47 2.66 0.45
C PHE A 24 23.46 1.63 0.97
N TRP A 25 23.54 1.35 2.27
CA TRP A 25 22.57 0.49 2.95
C TRP A 25 21.44 1.32 3.58
N GLN A 26 20.22 0.80 3.54
CA GLN A 26 19.11 1.20 4.42
C GLN A 26 18.70 0.01 5.29
N VAL A 27 18.68 0.21 6.60
CA VAL A 27 18.10 -0.71 7.59
C VAL A 27 17.06 0.05 8.41
N THR A 28 15.97 -0.61 8.80
CA THR A 28 14.85 0.04 9.47
C THR A 28 14.11 -0.93 10.39
N ASP A 29 13.40 -0.38 11.37
CA ASP A 29 12.40 -1.10 12.19
C ASP A 29 13.00 -2.38 12.80
N GLN A 30 14.13 -2.23 13.50
CA GLN A 30 14.82 -3.36 14.12
C GLN A 30 14.03 -3.90 15.30
N HIS A 31 13.37 -3.03 16.05
CA HIS A 31 12.60 -3.36 17.25
C HIS A 31 13.30 -4.41 18.12
N TYR A 32 14.45 -4.05 18.69
CA TYR A 32 15.21 -4.94 19.56
C TYR A 32 14.50 -5.15 20.90
N ASP A 33 13.99 -6.35 21.17
CA ASP A 33 13.51 -6.72 22.51
C ASP A 33 14.67 -7.16 23.42
N TRP A 34 15.18 -6.24 24.24
CA TRP A 34 16.24 -6.52 25.22
C TRP A 34 15.83 -7.48 26.35
N LYS A 35 14.54 -7.82 26.45
CA LYS A 35 14.02 -8.82 27.39
C LYS A 35 13.56 -10.09 26.68
N TYR A 36 13.86 -10.25 25.39
CA TYR A 36 13.52 -11.45 24.63
C TYR A 36 14.08 -12.70 25.33
N LYS A 37 13.23 -13.72 25.46
CA LYS A 37 13.58 -15.00 26.06
C LYS A 37 13.16 -16.14 25.14
N TYR A 38 14.15 -16.92 24.71
CA TYR A 38 13.94 -18.17 24.00
C TYR A 38 13.02 -19.13 24.79
N GLN A 39 12.11 -19.82 24.09
CA GLN A 39 11.08 -20.71 24.67
C GLN A 39 10.14 -20.02 25.67
N SER A 40 10.01 -18.69 25.57
CA SER A 40 8.93 -17.98 26.24
C SER A 40 7.62 -18.11 25.46
N ARG A 41 6.51 -17.70 26.09
CA ARG A 41 5.21 -17.69 25.42
C ARG A 41 5.09 -16.44 24.54
N PRO A 42 4.91 -16.58 23.21
CA PRO A 42 4.70 -15.42 22.35
C PRO A 42 3.38 -14.71 22.68
N SER A 43 3.41 -13.39 22.79
CA SER A 43 2.22 -12.59 23.09
C SER A 43 2.35 -11.14 22.63
N HIS A 44 1.70 -10.78 21.52
CA HIS A 44 1.45 -9.40 21.11
C HIS A 44 2.68 -8.47 21.22
N GLY A 45 3.77 -8.82 20.54
CA GLY A 45 5.03 -8.07 20.57
C GLY A 45 5.98 -8.43 21.72
N ASN A 46 5.58 -9.34 22.61
CA ASN A 46 6.35 -9.66 23.80
C ASN A 46 6.65 -11.16 23.92
N CYS A 47 7.94 -11.49 23.87
CA CYS A 47 8.46 -12.84 24.13
C CYS A 47 9.36 -12.80 25.38
N ARG A 48 8.80 -12.39 26.53
CA ARG A 48 9.57 -12.08 27.74
C ARG A 48 9.34 -13.04 28.92
N LYS A 49 8.22 -13.77 28.95
CA LYS A 49 7.75 -14.53 30.13
C LYS A 49 7.03 -15.83 29.76
N GLY A 50 6.85 -16.69 30.77
CA GLY A 50 6.19 -17.99 30.62
C GLY A 50 7.03 -19.01 29.86
N GLU A 51 6.44 -20.18 29.64
CA GLU A 51 6.97 -21.24 28.78
C GLU A 51 6.10 -21.32 27.52
N GLY A 52 6.76 -21.43 26.36
CA GLY A 52 6.14 -21.51 25.05
C GLY A 52 7.17 -21.89 23.99
N ASP A 53 6.88 -21.51 22.75
CA ASP A 53 7.54 -21.96 21.53
C ASP A 53 8.30 -20.83 20.79
N ALA A 54 8.48 -19.67 21.44
CA ALA A 54 9.26 -18.58 20.88
C ALA A 54 10.66 -19.05 20.42
N GLY A 55 10.95 -18.80 19.14
CA GLY A 55 12.18 -19.26 18.48
C GLY A 55 13.47 -18.65 19.03
N TYR A 56 14.61 -19.15 18.57
CA TYR A 56 15.91 -18.64 19.03
C TYR A 56 16.25 -17.28 18.37
N TYR A 57 15.76 -17.06 17.15
CA TYR A 57 16.01 -15.85 16.36
C TYR A 57 14.83 -14.87 16.31
N GLY A 58 13.73 -15.19 16.99
CA GLY A 58 12.50 -14.39 16.94
C GLY A 58 11.26 -15.26 16.75
N ASP A 59 10.11 -14.60 16.79
CA ASP A 59 8.79 -15.18 16.57
C ASP A 59 7.91 -14.15 15.86
N TYR A 60 7.02 -14.55 14.94
CA TYR A 60 6.13 -13.61 14.24
C TYR A 60 5.17 -12.86 15.17
N ASN A 61 4.99 -13.33 16.40
CA ASN A 61 4.18 -12.67 17.42
C ASN A 61 4.99 -11.74 18.33
N CYS A 62 6.28 -11.56 18.06
CA CYS A 62 7.22 -10.86 18.91
C CYS A 62 8.19 -10.00 18.12
N ASP A 63 8.77 -9.03 18.82
CA ASP A 63 10.00 -8.40 18.39
C ASP A 63 11.22 -9.30 18.64
N ILE A 64 12.38 -8.90 18.13
CA ILE A 64 13.52 -9.81 17.94
C ILE A 64 14.60 -9.66 19.02
N PRO A 65 15.36 -10.75 19.30
CA PRO A 65 16.51 -10.68 20.19
C PRO A 65 17.70 -9.94 19.55
N TRP A 66 18.64 -9.50 20.39
CA TRP A 66 19.88 -8.83 19.97
C TRP A 66 20.67 -9.64 18.96
N LEU A 67 20.67 -10.97 19.09
CA LEU A 67 21.40 -11.86 18.20
C LEU A 67 20.97 -11.68 16.73
N THR A 68 19.67 -11.48 16.48
CA THR A 68 19.14 -11.30 15.13
C THR A 68 19.52 -9.93 14.58
N VAL A 69 19.45 -8.88 15.40
CA VAL A 69 19.92 -7.54 15.05
C VAL A 69 21.42 -7.54 14.71
N ALA A 70 22.24 -8.10 15.60
CA ALA A 70 23.68 -8.20 15.42
C ALA A 70 24.06 -8.99 14.16
N SER A 71 23.38 -10.12 13.92
CA SER A 71 23.59 -10.95 12.74
C SER A 71 23.26 -10.22 11.44
N ALA A 72 22.17 -9.44 11.41
CA ALA A 72 21.80 -8.67 10.22
C ALA A 72 22.87 -7.62 9.86
N ILE A 73 23.29 -6.80 10.84
CA ILE A 73 24.30 -5.76 10.62
C ILE A 73 25.67 -6.35 10.28
N GLU A 74 26.05 -7.46 10.93
CA GLU A 74 27.26 -8.20 10.58
C GLU A 74 27.22 -8.69 9.13
N GLU A 75 26.10 -9.29 8.71
CA GLU A 75 25.96 -9.83 7.36
C GLU A 75 25.94 -8.73 6.30
N MET A 76 25.33 -7.58 6.54
CA MET A 76 25.42 -6.41 5.65
C MET A 76 26.88 -6.06 5.33
N SER A 77 27.75 -6.07 6.34
CA SER A 77 29.19 -5.79 6.16
C SER A 77 29.95 -6.89 5.40
N LYS A 78 29.45 -8.13 5.41
CA LYS A 78 30.03 -9.23 4.62
C LYS A 78 29.58 -9.16 3.16
N VAL A 79 28.32 -8.81 2.93
CA VAL A 79 27.72 -8.70 1.60
C VAL A 79 28.32 -7.51 0.85
N GLU A 80 28.30 -6.33 1.44
CA GLU A 80 28.90 -5.13 0.86
C GLU A 80 29.50 -4.25 1.97
N PRO A 81 30.81 -4.41 2.28
CA PRO A 81 31.50 -3.60 3.26
C PRO A 81 31.81 -2.18 2.78
N ASN A 82 31.94 -1.98 1.45
CA ASN A 82 32.42 -0.72 0.88
C ASN A 82 31.24 0.11 0.36
N VAL A 83 30.46 0.64 1.29
CA VAL A 83 29.38 1.58 0.97
C VAL A 83 29.76 3.01 1.33
N ASP A 84 29.19 3.96 0.61
CA ASP A 84 29.42 5.40 0.78
C ASP A 84 28.76 5.93 2.06
N PHE A 85 27.66 5.31 2.51
CA PHE A 85 26.98 5.58 3.78
C PHE A 85 26.02 4.45 4.20
N VAL A 86 25.56 4.48 5.45
CA VAL A 86 24.49 3.60 5.98
C VAL A 86 23.37 4.46 6.57
N ILE A 87 22.13 4.15 6.24
CA ILE A 87 20.93 4.75 6.82
C ILE A 87 20.30 3.76 7.80
N ASN A 88 20.09 4.20 9.04
CA ASN A 88 19.17 3.60 9.98
C ASN A 88 17.91 4.49 10.08
N SER A 89 16.80 4.07 9.48
CA SER A 89 15.55 4.85 9.45
C SER A 89 14.62 4.61 10.65
N GLY A 90 15.18 4.19 11.80
CA GLY A 90 14.51 4.28 13.11
C GLY A 90 13.71 3.05 13.52
N ASP A 91 12.98 3.21 14.63
CA ASP A 91 12.24 2.17 15.36
C ASP A 91 13.16 1.03 15.83
N THR A 92 14.16 1.42 16.63
CA THR A 92 15.09 0.50 17.28
C THR A 92 14.44 -0.25 18.46
N MET A 93 13.33 0.26 18.96
CA MET A 93 12.68 -0.11 20.22
C MET A 93 11.50 -1.06 20.02
N PRO A 94 11.29 -2.09 20.86
CA PRO A 94 10.21 -3.05 20.69
C PRO A 94 8.82 -2.42 20.94
N HIS A 95 7.78 -3.12 20.52
CA HIS A 95 6.36 -2.90 20.80
C HIS A 95 6.01 -3.25 22.24
N ALA A 96 6.84 -2.79 23.18
CA ALA A 96 6.73 -3.05 24.58
C ALA A 96 7.21 -1.85 25.40
N ASP A 97 6.65 -1.69 26.59
CA ASP A 97 7.09 -0.62 27.47
C ASP A 97 8.50 -0.91 28.05
N GLY A 98 9.23 0.17 28.29
CA GLY A 98 10.58 0.20 28.81
C GLY A 98 10.86 1.53 29.50
N SER A 99 11.94 1.61 30.29
CA SER A 99 12.38 2.88 30.85
C SER A 99 13.00 3.78 29.77
N ALA A 100 13.09 5.09 30.05
CA ALA A 100 13.82 6.04 29.21
C ALA A 100 15.30 5.61 29.01
N GLU A 101 15.93 5.04 30.04
CA GLU A 101 17.30 4.53 29.95
C GLU A 101 17.42 3.33 28.99
N GLU A 102 16.51 2.36 29.10
CA GLU A 102 16.47 1.20 28.20
C GLU A 102 16.26 1.65 26.74
N LYS A 103 15.45 2.71 26.56
CA LYS A 103 15.22 3.37 25.27
C LYS A 103 16.49 3.95 24.66
N LEU A 104 17.12 4.85 25.40
CA LEU A 104 18.33 5.53 24.94
C LEU A 104 19.43 4.51 24.63
N GLN A 105 19.63 3.53 25.52
CA GLN A 105 20.68 2.53 25.33
C GLN A 105 20.45 1.66 24.10
N THR A 106 19.20 1.38 23.71
CA THR A 106 18.88 0.62 22.50
C THR A 106 19.23 1.39 21.23
N ILE A 107 18.91 2.69 21.18
CA ILE A 107 19.29 3.59 20.07
C ILE A 107 20.83 3.66 19.96
N VAL A 108 21.51 3.87 21.09
CA VAL A 108 22.98 3.98 21.16
C VAL A 108 23.65 2.67 20.76
N ASN A 109 23.17 1.53 21.27
CA ASN A 109 23.74 0.21 20.95
C ASN A 109 23.59 -0.12 19.47
N THR A 110 22.42 0.11 18.90
CA THR A 110 22.16 -0.17 17.47
C THR A 110 23.02 0.74 16.59
N THR A 111 23.13 2.02 16.94
CA THR A 111 24.01 2.97 16.23
C THR A 111 25.48 2.54 16.30
N ASN A 112 25.97 2.17 17.48
CA ASN A 112 27.36 1.74 17.66
C ASN A 112 27.65 0.39 16.99
N LEU A 113 26.67 -0.52 16.94
CA LEU A 113 26.79 -1.78 16.22
C LEU A 113 27.03 -1.54 14.72
N ILE A 114 26.27 -0.63 14.10
CA ILE A 114 26.48 -0.24 12.69
C ILE A 114 27.88 0.35 12.52
N ARG A 115 28.28 1.29 13.37
CA ARG A 115 29.63 1.89 13.31
C ARG A 115 30.75 0.87 13.54
N MET A 116 30.52 -0.18 14.32
CA MET A 116 31.52 -1.23 14.55
C MET A 116 31.80 -2.01 13.27
N TYR A 117 30.75 -2.33 12.50
CA TYR A 117 30.86 -3.07 11.24
C TYR A 117 31.18 -2.19 10.03
N PHE A 118 30.90 -0.89 10.12
CA PHE A 118 31.19 0.12 9.09
C PHE A 118 32.00 1.31 9.67
N PRO A 119 33.25 1.07 10.13
CA PRO A 119 34.00 2.04 10.95
C PRO A 119 34.41 3.34 10.24
N ASN A 120 34.48 3.33 8.91
CA ASN A 120 34.91 4.48 8.10
C ASN A 120 33.78 5.07 7.26
N THR A 121 32.53 4.68 7.55
CA THR A 121 31.36 5.00 6.74
C THR A 121 30.43 5.91 7.54
N PRO A 122 29.96 7.04 6.97
CA PRO A 122 28.92 7.86 7.58
C PRO A 122 27.66 7.04 7.90
N VAL A 123 27.11 7.22 9.11
CA VAL A 123 25.87 6.58 9.56
C VAL A 123 24.83 7.66 9.81
N PHE A 124 23.67 7.52 9.18
CA PHE A 124 22.52 8.40 9.37
C PHE A 124 21.46 7.72 10.25
N PHE A 125 20.85 8.49 11.14
CA PHE A 125 19.77 8.01 12.02
C PHE A 125 18.55 8.92 11.88
N ALA A 126 17.45 8.38 11.34
CA ALA A 126 16.14 9.04 11.38
C ALA A 126 15.33 8.44 12.55
N PRO A 127 14.88 9.25 13.53
CA PRO A 127 14.16 8.71 14.67
C PRO A 127 12.78 8.18 14.27
N GLY A 128 12.47 6.96 14.71
CA GLY A 128 11.14 6.38 14.55
C GLY A 128 10.20 6.69 15.70
N ASN A 129 8.92 6.38 15.55
CA ASN A 129 7.93 6.72 16.58
C ASN A 129 8.09 5.92 17.87
N HIS A 130 8.69 4.72 17.85
CA HIS A 130 9.05 3.95 19.04
C HIS A 130 10.32 4.45 19.74
N ASP A 131 11.14 5.26 19.05
CA ASP A 131 12.37 5.84 19.61
C ASP A 131 12.12 7.06 20.53
N PHE A 132 10.86 7.47 20.71
CA PHE A 132 10.47 8.58 21.59
C PHE A 132 10.05 8.14 23.00
N GLU A 133 10.25 9.02 23.98
CA GLU A 133 9.73 8.88 25.35
C GLU A 133 8.81 10.07 25.72
N PRO A 134 7.50 9.83 25.91
CA PRO A 134 6.76 8.59 25.67
C PRO A 134 6.64 8.23 24.18
N LYS A 135 6.38 6.95 23.87
CA LYS A 135 6.27 6.46 22.47
C LYS A 135 5.25 7.27 21.65
N HIS A 136 5.53 7.38 20.35
CA HIS A 136 4.83 8.19 19.36
C HIS A 136 4.85 9.71 19.60
N GLY A 137 5.46 10.17 20.70
CA GLY A 137 5.33 11.54 21.17
C GLY A 137 6.58 12.38 20.93
N CYS A 138 6.67 13.04 19.76
CA CYS A 138 7.65 14.11 19.58
C CYS A 138 7.01 15.45 19.99
N GLN A 139 7.48 16.01 21.11
CA GLN A 139 7.06 17.32 21.61
C GLN A 139 7.63 18.46 20.75
N LEU A 140 6.85 19.55 20.61
CA LEU A 140 7.26 20.80 19.97
C LEU A 140 8.04 21.71 20.93
N GLY A 141 8.96 22.50 20.38
CA GLY A 141 9.81 23.42 21.15
C GLY A 141 10.93 22.68 21.89
N GLU A 142 11.27 23.13 23.10
CA GLU A 142 12.27 22.45 23.92
C GLU A 142 11.86 21.00 24.19
N ASN A 143 12.69 20.07 23.73
CA ASN A 143 12.44 18.64 23.84
C ASN A 143 13.64 17.96 24.52
N PRO A 144 13.58 17.71 25.84
CA PRO A 144 14.66 17.06 26.57
C PRO A 144 15.03 15.68 26.02
N TRP A 145 14.06 14.96 25.45
CA TRP A 145 14.32 13.63 24.89
C TRP A 145 15.17 13.69 23.61
N LEU A 146 14.96 14.71 22.76
CA LEU A 146 15.86 14.95 21.63
C LEU A 146 17.28 15.27 22.11
N ALA A 147 17.44 15.99 23.24
CA ALA A 147 18.76 16.25 23.82
C ALA A 147 19.45 14.96 24.30
N GLU A 148 18.72 14.05 24.96
CA GLU A 148 19.24 12.73 25.35
C GLU A 148 19.68 11.90 24.13
N ILE A 149 18.82 11.80 23.10
CA ILE A 149 19.17 11.11 21.85
C ILE A 149 20.41 11.74 21.23
N THR A 150 20.45 13.07 21.10
CA THR A 150 21.58 13.83 20.54
C THR A 150 22.89 13.49 21.26
N GLN A 151 22.88 13.44 22.59
CA GLN A 151 24.05 13.06 23.36
C GLN A 151 24.47 11.60 23.05
N GLY A 152 23.51 10.68 23.03
CA GLY A 152 23.74 9.26 22.76
C GLY A 152 24.32 8.98 21.36
N ILE A 153 23.83 9.69 20.33
CA ILE A 153 24.28 9.52 18.93
C ILE A 153 25.30 10.57 18.49
N SER A 154 25.83 11.39 19.41
CA SER A 154 26.80 12.44 19.11
C SER A 154 28.00 12.01 18.25
N PRO A 155 28.51 10.74 18.27
CA PRO A 155 29.60 10.34 17.38
C PRO A 155 29.25 10.33 15.88
N ILE A 156 27.97 10.44 15.50
CA ILE A 156 27.52 10.51 14.10
C ILE A 156 26.99 11.89 13.70
N LEU A 157 27.03 12.87 14.60
CA LEU A 157 26.57 14.24 14.35
C LEU A 157 27.73 15.23 14.46
N ASN A 158 27.77 16.19 13.53
CA ASN A 158 28.62 17.38 13.63
C ASN A 158 27.88 18.52 14.38
N PRO A 159 28.52 19.67 14.69
CA PRO A 159 27.88 20.75 15.45
C PRO A 159 26.62 21.35 14.81
N GLU A 160 26.58 21.51 13.48
CA GLU A 160 25.41 22.04 12.75
C GLU A 160 24.25 21.04 12.74
N GLN A 161 24.57 19.76 12.53
CA GLN A 161 23.60 18.67 12.62
C GLN A 161 23.08 18.52 14.05
N THR A 162 23.93 18.73 15.05
CA THR A 162 23.54 18.72 16.47
C THR A 162 22.52 19.83 16.75
N GLU A 163 22.74 21.04 16.24
CA GLU A 163 21.81 22.17 16.43
C GLU A 163 20.43 21.90 15.81
N THR A 164 20.40 21.43 14.57
CA THR A 164 19.15 21.11 13.87
C THR A 164 18.44 19.89 14.47
N PHE A 165 19.19 18.88 14.90
CA PHE A 165 18.62 17.72 15.60
C PHE A 165 18.00 18.12 16.94
N LEU A 166 18.64 19.01 17.71
CA LEU A 166 18.06 19.55 18.94
C LEU A 166 16.79 20.36 18.69
N LYS A 167 16.71 21.08 17.56
CA LYS A 167 15.53 21.88 17.19
C LYS A 167 14.31 21.01 16.86
N GLY A 168 14.51 19.91 16.12
CA GLY A 168 13.38 19.15 15.59
C GLY A 168 13.62 17.69 15.25
N GLY A 169 14.79 17.13 15.54
CA GLY A 169 15.16 15.75 15.22
C GLY A 169 15.47 15.50 13.75
N TYR A 170 15.75 16.57 12.99
CA TYR A 170 16.10 16.53 11.58
C TYR A 170 17.48 17.16 11.35
N TYR A 171 18.18 16.76 10.30
CA TYR A 171 19.49 17.28 9.91
C TYR A 171 19.85 16.83 8.49
N SER A 172 20.91 17.38 7.90
CA SER A 172 21.36 16.97 6.56
C SER A 172 22.87 16.79 6.47
N GLN A 173 23.32 16.14 5.40
CA GLN A 173 24.74 16.04 5.06
C GLN A 173 24.90 15.88 3.55
N VAL A 174 25.93 16.51 3.00
CA VAL A 174 26.32 16.32 1.59
C VAL A 174 27.43 15.27 1.50
N ILE A 175 27.24 14.29 0.62
CA ILE A 175 28.21 13.25 0.27
C ILE A 175 28.46 13.34 -1.23
N GLU A 176 29.60 13.94 -1.62
CA GLU A 176 30.04 14.06 -3.01
C GLU A 176 28.97 14.61 -3.99
N GLY A 177 28.17 15.60 -3.58
CA GLY A 177 27.10 16.17 -4.42
C GLY A 177 25.73 15.46 -4.29
N LEU A 178 25.61 14.49 -3.39
CA LEU A 178 24.33 13.95 -2.93
C LEU A 178 24.02 14.50 -1.53
N ARG A 179 22.97 15.30 -1.38
CA ARG A 179 22.46 15.76 -0.10
C ARG A 179 21.49 14.74 0.48
N VAL A 180 21.89 14.10 1.57
CA VAL A 180 21.02 13.21 2.36
C VAL A 180 20.34 14.06 3.43
N VAL A 181 19.01 14.13 3.40
CA VAL A 181 18.21 14.95 4.30
C VAL A 181 17.41 14.02 5.23
N ILE A 182 17.76 14.04 6.51
CA ILE A 182 17.11 13.26 7.55
C ILE A 182 15.98 14.09 8.16
N MET A 183 14.75 13.59 8.05
CA MET A 183 13.53 14.22 8.52
C MET A 183 13.02 13.53 9.79
N ASN A 184 12.39 14.30 10.66
CA ASN A 184 11.57 13.78 11.75
C ASN A 184 10.09 13.79 11.36
N THR A 185 9.64 12.73 10.69
CA THR A 185 8.24 12.57 10.29
C THR A 185 7.31 12.12 11.42
N VAL A 186 7.86 11.80 12.61
CA VAL A 186 7.05 11.52 13.81
C VAL A 186 6.28 12.76 14.27
N LEU A 187 6.75 13.96 13.92
CA LEU A 187 6.01 15.21 14.12
C LEU A 187 4.64 15.20 13.44
N TYR A 188 4.49 14.53 12.31
CA TYR A 188 3.25 14.50 11.53
C TYR A 188 2.38 13.27 11.80
N TYR A 189 2.94 12.28 12.50
CA TYR A 189 2.31 10.98 12.73
C TYR A 189 0.96 11.12 13.44
N LYS A 190 -0.06 10.38 12.96
CA LYS A 190 -1.42 10.37 13.50
C LYS A 190 -1.50 10.04 15.00
N ASN A 191 -0.56 9.26 15.53
CA ASN A 191 -0.52 8.93 16.96
C ASN A 191 0.33 9.90 17.78
N ASN A 192 0.97 10.90 17.17
CA ASN A 192 1.62 11.96 17.92
C ASN A 192 0.58 12.91 18.51
N LYS A 193 0.39 12.78 19.82
CA LYS A 193 -0.57 13.59 20.60
C LYS A 193 -0.17 15.07 20.73
N TYR A 194 1.12 15.39 20.61
CA TYR A 194 1.63 16.75 20.81
C TYR A 194 1.32 17.67 19.63
N THR A 195 1.21 17.10 18.43
CA THR A 195 0.93 17.84 17.19
C THR A 195 -0.53 17.71 16.74
N ARG A 196 -1.35 16.88 17.39
CA ARG A 196 -2.76 16.64 17.03
C ARG A 196 -3.60 17.91 16.86
N HIS A 197 -3.35 18.94 17.68
CA HIS A 197 -4.10 20.20 17.66
C HIS A 197 -3.25 21.39 17.22
N SER A 198 -2.06 21.13 16.66
CA SER A 198 -1.20 22.16 16.08
C SER A 198 -1.54 22.29 14.60
N GLU A 199 -1.53 23.53 14.11
CA GLU A 199 -1.59 23.86 12.68
C GLU A 199 -0.24 24.42 12.24
N GLY A 200 0.00 24.43 10.92
CA GLY A 200 1.22 24.98 10.33
C GLY A 200 2.35 23.96 10.23
N ASP A 201 3.57 24.43 10.53
CA ASP A 201 4.81 23.71 10.29
C ASP A 201 5.51 23.32 11.62
N PRO A 202 5.24 22.12 12.17
CA PRO A 202 5.93 21.57 13.33
C PRO A 202 7.46 21.71 13.24
N SER A 203 8.04 22.47 14.19
CA SER A 203 9.49 22.72 14.28
C SER A 203 10.12 23.36 13.04
N ASP A 204 9.34 24.12 12.26
CA ASP A 204 9.75 24.77 11.00
C ASP A 204 10.35 23.81 9.94
N GLN A 205 9.96 22.53 9.97
CA GLN A 205 10.59 21.52 9.15
C GLN A 205 10.18 21.61 7.66
N TYR A 206 8.97 22.07 7.31
CA TYR A 206 8.61 22.35 5.90
C TYR A 206 9.47 23.47 5.33
N LEU A 207 9.64 24.55 6.09
CA LEU A 207 10.48 25.68 5.71
C LEU A 207 11.95 25.24 5.57
N TRP A 208 12.43 24.44 6.51
CA TRP A 208 13.78 23.89 6.46
C TRP A 208 13.98 22.93 5.28
N ILE A 209 13.03 22.03 4.99
CA ILE A 209 13.08 21.14 3.81
C ILE A 209 13.16 21.95 2.52
N THR A 210 12.33 23.00 2.40
CA THR A 210 12.37 23.94 1.26
C THR A 210 13.78 24.51 1.07
N SER A 211 14.40 24.99 2.16
CA SER A 211 15.77 25.53 2.10
C SER A 211 16.79 24.48 1.67
N GLN A 212 16.63 23.22 2.10
CA GLN A 212 17.54 22.14 1.69
C GLN A 212 17.44 21.84 0.18
N ILE A 213 16.25 21.96 -0.42
CA ILE A 213 16.07 21.78 -1.87
C ILE A 213 16.68 22.97 -2.62
N ASP A 214 16.43 24.20 -2.16
CA ASP A 214 17.00 25.40 -2.77
C ASP A 214 18.53 25.39 -2.73
N GLU A 215 19.12 25.12 -1.57
CA GLU A 215 20.58 25.01 -1.40
C GLU A 215 21.17 23.90 -2.28
N ALA A 216 20.50 22.75 -2.38
CA ALA A 216 20.97 21.66 -3.23
C ALA A 216 20.95 22.06 -4.70
N TYR A 217 19.89 22.74 -5.15
CA TYR A 217 19.79 23.25 -6.52
C TYR A 217 20.92 24.23 -6.84
N GLU A 218 21.15 25.22 -5.96
CA GLU A 218 22.22 26.23 -6.12
C GLU A 218 23.62 25.61 -6.18
N ASN A 219 23.83 24.50 -5.47
CA ASN A 219 25.11 23.79 -5.39
C ASN A 219 25.26 22.64 -6.41
N ASN A 220 24.32 22.47 -7.34
CA ASN A 220 24.28 21.35 -8.30
C ASN A 220 24.30 19.97 -7.63
N GLU A 221 23.60 19.85 -6.52
CA GLU A 221 23.44 18.61 -5.76
C GLU A 221 22.12 17.90 -6.14
N LYS A 222 22.06 16.60 -5.86
CA LYS A 222 20.80 15.84 -5.83
C LYS A 222 20.37 15.58 -4.41
N VAL A 223 19.07 15.39 -4.18
CA VAL A 223 18.51 15.25 -2.83
C VAL A 223 17.91 13.87 -2.64
N LEU A 224 18.29 13.21 -1.55
CA LEU A 224 17.69 11.98 -1.04
C LEU A 224 17.11 12.27 0.35
N PHE A 225 15.79 12.17 0.47
CA PHE A 225 15.13 12.34 1.77
C PHE A 225 15.03 11.01 2.51
N VAL A 226 15.11 11.06 3.83
CA VAL A 226 14.90 9.91 4.71
C VAL A 226 13.96 10.32 5.83
N GLY A 227 12.87 9.61 6.01
CA GLY A 227 11.99 9.72 7.16
C GLY A 227 11.69 8.35 7.73
N HIS A 228 10.93 8.31 8.83
CA HIS A 228 10.48 7.04 9.40
C HIS A 228 9.04 6.73 8.95
N VAL A 229 8.06 7.49 9.46
CA VAL A 229 6.65 7.39 9.08
C VAL A 229 6.44 7.98 7.67
N PRO A 230 5.96 7.21 6.69
CA PRO A 230 5.66 7.71 5.34
C PRO A 230 4.33 8.49 5.31
N PRO A 231 4.19 9.53 4.47
CA PRO A 231 2.90 10.15 4.19
C PRO A 231 1.99 9.18 3.41
N GLY A 232 0.71 9.54 3.32
CA GLY A 232 -0.33 8.76 2.66
C GLY A 232 -0.82 7.60 3.53
N TYR A 233 -1.23 6.54 2.84
CA TYR A 233 -1.97 5.43 3.42
C TYR A 233 -1.11 4.17 3.59
N ALA A 234 -1.36 3.41 4.65
CA ALA A 234 -0.79 2.08 4.85
C ALA A 234 -1.46 1.06 3.92
N GLU A 235 -0.71 0.41 3.04
CA GLU A 235 -1.26 -0.36 1.91
C GLU A 235 -1.96 -1.67 2.33
N ARG A 236 -1.61 -2.22 3.50
CA ARG A 236 -2.27 -3.43 4.05
C ARG A 236 -3.59 -3.14 4.76
N PHE A 237 -3.82 -1.90 5.20
CA PHE A 237 -4.94 -1.54 6.10
C PHE A 237 -5.82 -0.42 5.56
N GLY A 238 -5.24 0.41 4.70
CA GLY A 238 -5.86 1.57 4.10
C GLY A 238 -6.09 2.73 5.06
N SER A 239 -5.30 2.83 6.13
CA SER A 239 -5.35 3.93 7.10
C SER A 239 -4.32 5.00 6.80
N MET A 240 -4.70 6.28 6.91
CA MET A 240 -3.77 7.41 6.83
C MET A 240 -2.74 7.35 7.96
N ASN A 241 -1.46 7.56 7.62
CA ASN A 241 -0.34 7.55 8.56
C ASN A 241 -0.17 8.89 9.28
N PHE A 242 -0.33 10.01 8.57
CA PHE A 242 -0.23 11.34 9.14
C PHE A 242 -1.56 11.82 9.71
N HIS A 243 -1.52 12.85 10.56
CA HIS A 243 -2.73 13.63 10.80
C HIS A 243 -3.20 14.29 9.50
N ASP A 244 -4.52 14.37 9.32
CA ASP A 244 -5.14 14.89 8.09
C ASP A 244 -4.62 16.29 7.72
N GLN A 245 -4.37 17.16 8.71
CA GLN A 245 -3.88 18.52 8.48
C GLN A 245 -2.44 18.60 7.97
N TYR A 246 -1.64 17.54 8.06
CA TYR A 246 -0.22 17.57 7.69
C TYR A 246 0.08 16.86 6.38
N ASN A 247 -0.68 15.83 6.02
CA ASN A 247 -0.37 14.98 4.88
C ASN A 247 -0.24 15.77 3.56
N THR A 248 -1.29 16.52 3.20
CA THR A 248 -1.28 17.29 1.95
C THR A 248 -0.27 18.45 1.97
N PRO A 249 -0.18 19.29 3.03
CA PRO A 249 0.86 20.31 3.10
C PRO A 249 2.28 19.75 2.99
N PHE A 250 2.57 18.64 3.67
CA PHE A 250 3.88 17.98 3.58
C PHE A 250 4.19 17.51 2.17
N MET A 251 3.26 16.85 1.48
CA MET A 251 3.47 16.40 0.10
C MET A 251 3.69 17.56 -0.87
N LYS A 252 2.96 18.67 -0.69
CA LYS A 252 3.12 19.88 -1.50
C LYS A 252 4.52 20.51 -1.42
N VAL A 253 5.22 20.36 -0.29
CA VAL A 253 6.62 20.82 -0.14
C VAL A 253 7.51 20.22 -1.23
N PHE A 254 7.25 18.97 -1.64
CA PHE A 254 8.01 18.28 -2.68
C PHE A 254 7.35 18.44 -4.06
N GLU A 255 6.05 18.21 -4.17
CA GLU A 255 5.33 18.12 -5.45
C GLU A 255 5.16 19.47 -6.16
N GLU A 256 5.09 20.56 -5.40
CA GLU A 256 4.91 21.92 -5.92
C GLU A 256 6.21 22.73 -5.91
N HIS A 257 7.33 22.16 -5.42
CA HIS A 257 8.62 22.85 -5.38
C HIS A 257 9.12 23.23 -6.79
N PRO A 258 9.69 24.43 -7.01
CA PRO A 258 10.26 24.82 -8.31
C PRO A 258 11.39 23.92 -8.82
N HIS A 259 12.12 23.28 -7.89
CA HIS A 259 13.33 22.46 -8.15
C HIS A 259 13.14 20.97 -7.86
N LYS A 260 11.89 20.48 -7.88
CA LYS A 260 11.55 19.09 -7.50
C LYS A 260 12.25 18.01 -8.33
N GLU A 261 12.78 18.34 -9.51
CA GLU A 261 13.52 17.44 -10.39
C GLU A 261 14.89 16.99 -9.85
N ILE A 262 15.41 17.65 -8.80
CA ILE A 262 16.65 17.20 -8.14
C ILE A 262 16.38 16.17 -7.03
N ILE A 263 15.12 15.95 -6.68
CA ILE A 263 14.70 15.00 -5.64
C ILE A 263 14.69 13.59 -6.26
N LEU A 264 15.63 12.75 -5.82
CA LEU A 264 15.80 11.40 -6.36
C LEU A 264 14.71 10.45 -5.85
N ALA A 265 14.52 10.42 -4.54
CA ALA A 265 13.52 9.62 -3.84
C ALA A 265 13.42 10.07 -2.37
N SER A 266 12.40 9.55 -1.68
CA SER A 266 12.27 9.65 -0.22
C SER A 266 12.18 8.25 0.38
N LEU A 267 13.05 7.91 1.33
CA LEU A 267 13.14 6.57 1.93
C LEU A 267 12.44 6.52 3.29
N TYR A 268 11.67 5.46 3.53
CA TYR A 268 10.88 5.27 4.75
C TYR A 268 10.91 3.83 5.27
N GLY A 269 10.44 3.66 6.51
CA GLY A 269 10.17 2.37 7.15
C GLY A 269 8.73 2.32 7.67
N HIS A 270 8.56 2.06 8.98
CA HIS A 270 7.31 2.15 9.77
C HIS A 270 6.23 1.12 9.46
N LEU A 271 5.95 0.84 8.18
CA LEU A 271 4.89 -0.08 7.78
C LEU A 271 5.33 -1.55 7.79
N HIS A 272 6.64 -1.79 8.00
CA HIS A 272 7.29 -3.11 8.01
C HIS A 272 7.14 -3.87 6.68
N SER A 273 6.84 -3.17 5.60
CA SER A 273 6.45 -3.75 4.34
C SER A 273 7.28 -3.21 3.19
N ASP A 274 7.54 -4.08 2.22
CA ASP A 274 8.16 -3.67 0.97
C ASP A 274 7.13 -2.99 0.08
N SER A 275 7.26 -1.69 -0.14
CA SER A 275 6.26 -0.94 -0.89
C SER A 275 6.85 0.34 -1.50
N PHE A 276 6.07 1.00 -2.34
CA PHE A 276 6.43 2.30 -2.88
C PHE A 276 5.18 3.18 -3.01
N ARG A 277 5.40 4.47 -3.25
CA ARG A 277 4.36 5.45 -3.51
C ARG A 277 4.78 6.34 -4.67
N LEU A 278 3.83 6.62 -5.55
CA LEU A 278 3.99 7.57 -6.63
C LEU A 278 3.65 8.98 -6.11
N THR A 279 4.54 9.93 -6.35
CA THR A 279 4.24 11.36 -6.21
C THR A 279 3.73 11.89 -7.54
N ASP A 280 3.18 13.10 -7.53
CA ASP A 280 2.72 13.71 -8.78
C ASP A 280 3.88 14.05 -9.73
N ASN A 281 4.97 14.64 -9.22
CA ASN A 281 6.05 15.17 -10.07
C ASN A 281 7.45 15.17 -9.41
N ALA A 282 7.63 14.52 -8.25
CA ALA A 282 8.91 14.46 -7.54
C ALA A 282 9.48 13.02 -7.56
N GLY A 283 10.57 12.74 -6.87
CA GLY A 283 11.02 11.36 -6.68
C GLY A 283 9.95 10.46 -6.02
N PRO A 284 9.96 9.13 -6.23
CA PRO A 284 9.04 8.21 -5.57
C PRO A 284 9.34 8.13 -4.06
N LEU A 285 8.36 7.72 -3.26
CA LEU A 285 8.60 7.32 -1.87
C LEU A 285 8.80 5.81 -1.80
N LEU A 286 9.92 5.37 -1.23
CA LEU A 286 10.31 3.96 -1.14
C LEU A 286 10.24 3.49 0.30
N LEU A 287 9.46 2.44 0.56
CA LEU A 287 9.26 1.88 1.88
C LEU A 287 10.04 0.56 1.97
N ALA A 288 10.89 0.46 2.99
CA ALA A 288 11.66 -0.75 3.26
C ALA A 288 10.93 -1.65 4.28
N PRO A 289 10.96 -2.98 4.10
CA PRO A 289 10.43 -3.91 5.08
C PRO A 289 11.28 -3.92 6.36
N ALA A 290 10.65 -4.28 7.47
CA ALA A 290 11.30 -4.27 8.77
C ALA A 290 12.25 -5.45 8.96
N LEU A 291 13.26 -5.27 9.82
CA LEU A 291 14.05 -6.39 10.32
C LEU A 291 13.24 -7.25 11.31
N THR A 292 12.37 -6.63 12.12
CA THR A 292 11.43 -7.39 12.96
C THR A 292 10.39 -8.13 12.11
N PRO A 293 10.00 -9.36 12.47
CA PRO A 293 8.92 -10.10 11.84
C PRO A 293 7.57 -9.86 12.54
N TRP A 294 7.52 -8.91 13.48
CA TRP A 294 6.37 -8.70 14.34
C TRP A 294 5.09 -8.44 13.56
N LYS A 295 4.05 -9.22 13.88
CA LYS A 295 2.69 -9.05 13.37
C LYS A 295 1.98 -7.90 14.09
N ASN A 296 1.45 -6.94 13.33
CA ASN A 296 0.65 -5.87 13.90
C ASN A 296 -0.76 -6.32 14.33
N TYR A 297 -1.00 -6.42 15.64
CA TYR A 297 -2.30 -6.83 16.20
C TYR A 297 -3.33 -5.71 16.31
N HIS A 298 -2.91 -4.45 16.15
CA HIS A 298 -3.84 -3.32 16.14
C HIS A 298 -4.59 -3.19 14.81
N ALA A 299 -4.17 -3.95 13.80
CA ALA A 299 -4.89 -4.10 12.55
C ALA A 299 -5.57 -5.47 12.49
N GLU A 300 -6.89 -5.49 12.24
CA GLU A 300 -7.67 -6.73 12.08
C GLU A 300 -7.12 -7.67 10.99
N LEU A 301 -6.33 -7.12 10.05
CA LEU A 301 -5.68 -7.80 8.93
C LEU A 301 -4.14 -7.78 9.01
N GLY A 302 -3.55 -7.58 10.19
CA GLY A 302 -2.09 -7.55 10.33
C GLY A 302 -1.44 -8.81 9.77
N VAL A 303 -0.55 -8.68 8.79
CA VAL A 303 0.26 -9.78 8.23
C VAL A 303 1.72 -9.53 8.64
N PRO A 304 2.44 -10.53 9.20
CA PRO A 304 3.86 -10.39 9.45
C PRO A 304 4.67 -10.44 8.15
N ASN A 305 5.89 -9.93 8.20
CA ASN A 305 6.93 -10.16 7.20
C ASN A 305 7.96 -11.16 7.73
N ASN A 306 8.74 -11.76 6.83
CA ASN A 306 10.00 -12.41 7.21
C ASN A 306 11.06 -11.37 7.62
N LEU A 307 12.20 -11.82 8.13
CA LEU A 307 13.25 -10.91 8.61
C LEU A 307 13.86 -10.11 7.45
N GLY A 308 13.71 -8.78 7.42
CA GLY A 308 14.33 -7.90 6.42
C GLY A 308 15.69 -7.38 6.89
N MET A 309 16.79 -7.98 6.41
CA MET A 309 18.15 -7.58 6.81
C MET A 309 18.43 -6.11 6.56
N GLY A 310 18.02 -5.64 5.38
CA GLY A 310 18.30 -4.31 4.86
C GLY A 310 18.26 -4.31 3.34
N ARG A 311 18.26 -3.10 2.78
CA ARG A 311 18.21 -2.85 1.35
C ARG A 311 19.51 -2.16 0.90
N LEU A 312 20.19 -2.74 -0.08
CA LEU A 312 21.42 -2.17 -0.65
C LEU A 312 21.07 -1.42 -1.93
N PHE A 313 21.22 -0.11 -1.92
CA PHE A 313 21.01 0.74 -3.08
C PHE A 313 22.29 0.93 -3.86
N SER A 314 22.17 1.00 -5.19
CA SER A 314 23.24 1.41 -6.11
C SER A 314 22.83 2.69 -6.82
N TYR A 315 23.75 3.63 -6.96
CA TYR A 315 23.53 4.90 -7.66
C TYR A 315 24.73 5.29 -8.54
N ASP A 316 24.51 6.08 -9.56
CA ASP A 316 25.56 6.62 -10.43
C ASP A 316 26.33 7.74 -9.69
N LYS A 317 27.67 7.64 -9.53
CA LYS A 317 28.43 8.67 -8.80
C LYS A 317 28.56 10.00 -9.56
N GLN A 318 28.31 10.04 -10.86
CA GLN A 318 28.38 11.25 -11.67
C GLN A 318 27.10 12.09 -11.56
N ASP A 319 25.93 11.50 -11.80
CA ASP A 319 24.66 12.25 -11.82
C ASP A 319 23.72 11.95 -10.64
N LYS A 320 24.14 11.03 -9.76
CA LYS A 320 23.44 10.56 -8.55
C LYS A 320 22.15 9.80 -8.81
N THR A 321 21.86 9.42 -10.05
CA THR A 321 20.67 8.63 -10.39
C THR A 321 20.67 7.32 -9.59
N LEU A 322 19.56 7.02 -8.92
CA LEU A 322 19.37 5.76 -8.23
C LEU A 322 19.09 4.65 -9.25
N LEU A 323 19.99 3.66 -9.34
CA LEU A 323 19.99 2.65 -10.40
C LEU A 323 19.16 1.42 -10.03
N LYS A 324 19.33 0.90 -8.82
CA LYS A 324 18.63 -0.31 -8.36
C LYS A 324 18.74 -0.46 -6.86
N TYR A 325 17.97 -1.38 -6.31
CA TYR A 325 18.25 -1.92 -4.99
C TYR A 325 18.18 -3.45 -4.96
N GLU A 326 18.89 -4.00 -4.00
CA GLU A 326 18.88 -5.42 -3.64
C GLU A 326 18.28 -5.55 -2.24
N GLN A 327 17.15 -6.25 -2.13
CA GLN A 327 16.50 -6.52 -0.85
C GLN A 327 17.03 -7.84 -0.29
N TYR A 328 17.51 -7.85 0.95
CA TYR A 328 17.98 -9.06 1.63
C TYR A 328 17.03 -9.48 2.73
N SER A 329 16.82 -10.78 2.88
CA SER A 329 15.86 -11.35 3.83
C SER A 329 16.36 -12.67 4.44
N ALA A 330 15.68 -13.15 5.47
CA ALA A 330 15.77 -14.53 5.94
C ALA A 330 14.39 -15.07 6.32
N ASP A 331 14.13 -16.34 5.98
CA ASP A 331 12.91 -17.03 6.42
C ASP A 331 13.03 -17.41 7.89
N LEU A 332 12.24 -16.76 8.75
CA LEU A 332 12.38 -16.90 10.20
C LEU A 332 12.10 -18.34 10.66
N GLN A 333 11.07 -18.98 10.10
CA GLN A 333 10.71 -20.35 10.44
C GLN A 333 11.87 -21.31 10.17
N THR A 334 12.40 -21.29 8.94
CA THR A 334 13.53 -22.11 8.53
C THR A 334 14.76 -21.84 9.39
N CYS A 335 15.05 -20.57 9.70
CA CYS A 335 16.19 -20.21 10.55
C CYS A 335 16.07 -20.80 11.96
N ASN A 336 14.86 -20.78 12.53
CA ASN A 336 14.58 -21.36 13.84
C ASN A 336 14.66 -22.89 13.83
N GLU A 337 14.16 -23.55 12.78
CA GLU A 337 14.24 -25.00 12.60
C GLU A 337 15.69 -25.48 12.45
N ASP A 338 16.49 -24.77 11.65
CA ASP A 338 17.89 -25.11 11.38
C ASP A 338 18.88 -24.61 12.43
N LEU A 339 18.41 -23.81 13.41
CA LEU A 339 19.24 -23.10 14.39
C LEU A 339 20.40 -22.34 13.72
N LYS A 340 20.11 -21.67 12.60
CA LYS A 340 21.05 -20.84 11.86
C LYS A 340 20.32 -19.72 11.12
N LEU A 341 20.73 -18.46 11.33
CA LEU A 341 20.31 -17.35 10.47
C LEU A 341 20.90 -17.50 9.08
N LYS A 342 20.02 -17.54 8.07
CA LYS A 342 20.36 -17.74 6.65
C LYS A 342 19.88 -16.55 5.84
N TRP A 343 20.65 -15.47 5.88
CA TRP A 343 20.44 -14.30 5.05
C TRP A 343 20.66 -14.65 3.57
N LYS A 344 19.81 -14.10 2.71
CA LYS A 344 19.86 -14.28 1.26
C LYS A 344 19.39 -13.02 0.54
N LEU A 345 19.80 -12.87 -0.71
CA LEU A 345 19.15 -11.94 -1.63
C LEU A 345 17.71 -12.41 -1.87
N GLU A 346 16.74 -11.56 -1.60
CA GLU A 346 15.32 -11.81 -1.87
C GLU A 346 14.98 -11.48 -3.33
N TYR A 347 15.37 -10.28 -3.77
CA TYR A 347 15.34 -9.87 -5.17
C TYR A 347 16.23 -8.64 -5.43
N ASP A 348 16.54 -8.43 -6.70
CA ASP A 348 17.18 -7.23 -7.25
C ASP A 348 16.14 -6.54 -8.15
N SER A 349 15.86 -5.26 -7.90
CA SER A 349 14.83 -4.50 -8.62
C SER A 349 15.06 -4.44 -10.13
N SER A 350 16.31 -4.57 -10.59
CA SER A 350 16.71 -4.54 -12.01
C SER A 350 16.54 -5.88 -12.74
N GLN A 351 16.18 -6.94 -12.02
CA GLN A 351 16.02 -8.28 -12.55
C GLN A 351 14.55 -8.71 -12.54
N GLU A 352 14.27 -9.88 -13.12
CA GLU A 352 12.95 -10.50 -13.03
C GLU A 352 12.51 -10.59 -11.55
N PRO A 353 11.24 -10.27 -11.24
CA PRO A 353 10.13 -10.07 -12.18
C PRO A 353 9.90 -8.62 -12.62
N PHE A 354 10.57 -7.62 -12.02
CA PHE A 354 10.25 -6.22 -12.27
C PHE A 354 11.07 -5.58 -13.39
N CYS A 355 12.31 -6.04 -13.59
CA CYS A 355 13.19 -5.58 -14.66
C CYS A 355 13.26 -4.04 -14.76
N MET A 356 13.35 -3.36 -13.61
CA MET A 356 13.35 -1.90 -13.55
C MET A 356 14.63 -1.34 -14.17
N GLU A 357 14.49 -0.32 -15.02
CA GLU A 357 15.61 0.37 -15.68
C GLU A 357 16.43 1.19 -14.68
N ASP A 358 15.72 1.89 -13.79
CA ASP A 358 16.27 2.65 -12.68
C ASP A 358 15.21 2.77 -11.56
N LEU A 359 15.49 3.53 -10.51
CA LEU A 359 14.54 3.82 -9.42
C LEU A 359 13.85 5.19 -9.58
N SER A 360 13.80 5.74 -10.80
CA SER A 360 13.11 7.01 -11.06
C SER A 360 11.59 6.89 -10.90
N LEU A 361 10.90 8.02 -10.70
CA LEU A 361 9.44 8.04 -10.65
C LEU A 361 8.82 7.35 -11.87
N LYS A 362 9.36 7.62 -13.06
CA LYS A 362 8.89 7.04 -14.33
C LYS A 362 8.99 5.51 -14.38
N SER A 363 10.07 4.94 -13.85
CA SER A 363 10.23 3.48 -13.76
C SER A 363 9.20 2.87 -12.80
N TYR A 364 8.89 3.55 -11.69
CA TYR A 364 7.82 3.12 -10.78
C TYR A 364 6.41 3.31 -11.34
N GLU A 365 6.16 4.35 -12.14
CA GLU A 365 4.89 4.52 -12.88
C GLU A 365 4.68 3.37 -13.86
N LYS A 366 5.73 2.99 -14.60
CA LYS A 366 5.70 1.81 -15.49
C LYS A 366 5.40 0.52 -14.72
N LEU A 367 6.06 0.31 -13.58
CA LEU A 367 5.78 -0.85 -12.72
C LEU A 367 4.33 -0.83 -12.20
N PHE A 368 3.82 0.33 -11.79
CA PHE A 368 2.43 0.48 -11.36
C PHE A 368 1.44 0.14 -12.48
N ASP A 369 1.66 0.63 -13.71
CA ASP A 369 0.84 0.31 -14.87
C ASP A 369 0.87 -1.20 -15.21
N GLN A 370 2.02 -1.85 -15.03
CA GLN A 370 2.13 -3.31 -15.13
C GLN A 370 1.31 -4.00 -14.03
N MET A 371 1.40 -3.57 -12.76
CA MET A 371 0.61 -4.12 -11.66
C MET A 371 -0.91 -3.98 -11.86
N LEU A 372 -1.36 -2.97 -12.62
CA LEU A 372 -2.77 -2.80 -12.97
C LEU A 372 -3.26 -3.86 -13.97
N THR A 373 -2.41 -4.27 -14.91
CA THR A 373 -2.79 -5.05 -16.10
C THR A 373 -2.28 -6.49 -16.08
N ASP A 374 -1.26 -6.77 -15.28
CA ASP A 374 -0.60 -8.07 -15.14
C ASP A 374 -0.71 -8.55 -13.70
N GLU A 375 -1.50 -9.61 -13.50
CA GLU A 375 -1.74 -10.20 -12.19
C GLU A 375 -0.50 -10.89 -11.62
N GLU A 376 0.39 -11.42 -12.47
CA GLU A 376 1.63 -12.07 -12.03
C GLU A 376 2.60 -11.06 -11.42
N ILE A 377 2.76 -9.90 -12.05
CA ILE A 377 3.56 -8.78 -11.52
C ILE A 377 2.99 -8.29 -10.19
N PHE A 378 1.67 -8.14 -10.10
CA PHE A 378 1.03 -7.74 -8.85
C PHE A 378 1.23 -8.78 -7.73
N ASN A 379 1.14 -10.07 -8.05
CA ASN A 379 1.38 -11.14 -7.08
C ASN A 379 2.84 -11.17 -6.61
N HIS A 380 3.81 -10.92 -7.50
CA HIS A 380 5.21 -10.76 -7.11
C HIS A 380 5.43 -9.57 -6.18
N TYR A 381 4.77 -8.43 -6.44
CA TYR A 381 4.78 -7.30 -5.52
C TYR A 381 4.21 -7.68 -4.13
N LEU A 382 3.12 -8.43 -4.06
CA LEU A 382 2.55 -8.90 -2.79
C LEU A 382 3.49 -9.85 -2.05
N ASP A 383 4.12 -10.78 -2.78
CA ASP A 383 5.10 -11.71 -2.22
C ASP A 383 6.26 -10.94 -1.57
N PHE A 384 6.83 -9.95 -2.28
CA PHE A 384 7.92 -9.14 -1.74
C PHE A 384 7.47 -8.20 -0.63
N ASN A 385 6.23 -7.69 -0.67
CA ASN A 385 5.67 -6.83 0.37
C ASN A 385 5.83 -7.43 1.78
N ILE A 386 5.70 -8.76 1.90
CA ILE A 386 5.85 -9.52 3.15
C ILE A 386 7.14 -10.37 3.21
N LEU A 387 8.11 -10.11 2.33
CA LEU A 387 9.37 -10.86 2.21
C LEU A 387 9.17 -12.38 2.03
N LYS A 388 8.22 -12.74 1.16
CA LYS A 388 7.78 -14.11 0.88
C LYS A 388 7.38 -14.89 2.13
N TYR A 389 6.91 -14.20 3.17
CA TYR A 389 6.08 -14.85 4.17
C TYR A 389 4.84 -15.47 3.47
N LYS A 390 4.22 -16.49 4.05
CA LYS A 390 3.08 -17.18 3.43
C LYS A 390 1.91 -16.20 3.23
N PRO A 391 1.58 -15.79 1.99
CA PRO A 391 0.51 -14.81 1.78
C PRO A 391 -0.85 -15.49 1.98
N ASP A 392 -1.75 -14.79 2.69
CA ASP A 392 -3.18 -15.08 2.56
C ASP A 392 -3.64 -14.65 1.14
N PRO A 393 -4.67 -15.29 0.55
CA PRO A 393 -5.19 -14.87 -0.75
C PRO A 393 -5.61 -13.40 -0.75
N CYS A 394 -4.99 -12.58 -1.60
CA CYS A 394 -5.32 -11.16 -1.75
C CYS A 394 -6.57 -11.00 -2.64
N GLY A 395 -7.74 -10.84 -2.02
CA GLY A 395 -8.98 -10.53 -2.73
C GLY A 395 -9.03 -9.09 -3.27
N LEU A 396 -10.13 -8.75 -3.96
CA LEU A 396 -10.33 -7.42 -4.58
C LEU A 396 -10.10 -6.25 -3.61
N TYR A 397 -10.55 -6.37 -2.36
CA TYR A 397 -10.32 -5.33 -1.34
C TYR A 397 -8.84 -5.10 -1.03
N CYS A 398 -8.09 -6.20 -0.90
CA CYS A 398 -6.66 -6.16 -0.66
C CYS A 398 -5.97 -5.52 -1.87
N LYS A 399 -6.27 -5.96 -3.09
CA LYS A 399 -5.72 -5.39 -4.33
C LYS A 399 -5.99 -3.89 -4.44
N ALA A 400 -7.24 -3.46 -4.24
CA ALA A 400 -7.62 -2.05 -4.24
C ALA A 400 -6.86 -1.24 -3.19
N THR A 401 -6.73 -1.75 -1.96
CA THR A 401 -6.01 -1.03 -0.90
C THR A 401 -4.53 -0.86 -1.28
N HIS A 402 -3.88 -1.90 -1.82
CA HIS A 402 -2.50 -1.82 -2.28
C HIS A 402 -2.30 -0.83 -3.44
N LEU A 403 -3.11 -0.92 -4.50
CA LEU A 403 -3.00 -0.06 -5.66
C LEU A 403 -3.33 1.40 -5.32
N CYS A 404 -4.42 1.63 -4.60
CA CYS A 404 -4.83 2.97 -4.21
C CYS A 404 -3.81 3.63 -3.27
N SER A 405 -3.27 2.90 -2.29
CA SER A 405 -2.24 3.45 -1.40
C SER A 405 -0.97 3.76 -2.18
N THR A 406 -0.63 2.99 -3.22
CA THR A 406 0.55 3.22 -4.06
C THR A 406 0.44 4.48 -4.91
N LYS A 407 -0.75 4.78 -5.48
CA LYS A 407 -0.93 5.93 -6.39
C LYS A 407 -1.44 7.20 -5.73
N TYR A 408 -2.32 7.09 -4.73
CA TYR A 408 -3.07 8.23 -4.21
C TYR A 408 -2.69 8.54 -2.76
N LEU A 409 -1.87 9.57 -2.61
CA LEU A 409 -1.36 10.03 -1.31
C LEU A 409 -2.31 11.00 -0.61
N HIS A 410 -3.18 11.66 -1.36
CA HIS A 410 -4.14 12.66 -0.87
C HIS A 410 -5.50 12.03 -0.59
N ALA A 411 -6.18 12.51 0.45
CA ALA A 411 -7.36 11.84 0.99
C ALA A 411 -8.56 11.76 0.02
N PRO A 412 -8.95 12.84 -0.69
CA PRO A 412 -10.07 12.78 -1.62
C PRO A 412 -9.87 11.73 -2.73
N GLU A 413 -8.67 11.68 -3.31
CA GLU A 413 -8.31 10.79 -4.41
C GLU A 413 -8.21 9.34 -3.94
N TYR A 414 -7.62 9.10 -2.78
CA TYR A 414 -7.53 7.77 -2.19
C TYR A 414 -8.92 7.20 -1.84
N GLU A 415 -9.77 8.01 -1.20
CA GLU A 415 -11.14 7.62 -0.86
C GLU A 415 -12.00 7.42 -2.10
N PHE A 416 -11.75 8.20 -3.16
CA PHE A 416 -12.34 7.95 -4.46
C PHE A 416 -11.86 6.60 -4.97
N CYS A 417 -10.55 6.40 -5.18
CA CYS A 417 -9.96 5.16 -5.70
C CYS A 417 -10.48 3.91 -4.98
N LYS A 418 -10.48 3.89 -3.64
CA LYS A 418 -10.97 2.73 -2.88
C LYS A 418 -12.45 2.45 -3.11
N LYS A 419 -13.27 3.49 -3.28
CA LYS A 419 -14.68 3.33 -3.60
C LYS A 419 -14.84 2.92 -5.06
N THR A 420 -14.11 3.56 -5.97
CA THR A 420 -14.14 3.18 -7.36
C THR A 420 -13.67 1.75 -7.51
N ASP A 421 -12.57 1.22 -7.00
CA ASP A 421 -12.22 -0.20 -7.19
C ASP A 421 -13.17 -1.22 -6.53
N TYR A 422 -14.01 -0.81 -5.57
CA TYR A 422 -15.18 -1.60 -5.16
C TYR A 422 -16.32 -1.61 -6.20
N PHE A 423 -16.30 -0.66 -7.14
CA PHE A 423 -17.30 -0.35 -8.16
C PHE A 423 -16.73 -0.22 -9.61
N THR A 424 -15.42 -0.36 -9.86
CA THR A 424 -14.73 -0.17 -11.15
C THR A 424 -14.68 -1.53 -11.81
N PHE A 425 -15.87 -1.98 -12.19
CA PHE A 425 -16.08 -2.78 -13.39
C PHE A 425 -16.11 -1.88 -14.65
N ILE A 426 -15.42 -0.74 -14.63
CA ILE A 426 -15.42 0.23 -15.73
C ILE A 426 -13.98 0.57 -16.06
N LEU A 427 -13.27 -0.40 -16.63
CA LEU A 427 -12.13 -0.23 -17.57
C LEU A 427 -11.53 -1.59 -17.98
N ILE A 428 -11.92 -2.68 -17.30
CA ILE A 428 -11.63 -4.05 -17.75
C ILE A 428 -12.87 -4.55 -18.48
N GLY A 429 -12.74 -4.93 -19.76
CA GLY A 429 -13.85 -5.46 -20.52
C GLY A 429 -14.47 -6.69 -19.84
N GLY A 430 -15.78 -6.67 -19.64
CA GLY A 430 -16.58 -7.78 -19.10
C GLY A 430 -17.88 -7.95 -19.89
N LYS A 431 -18.50 -9.11 -19.79
CA LYS A 431 -19.77 -9.43 -20.45
C LYS A 431 -20.86 -9.54 -19.38
N PHE A 432 -21.98 -8.86 -19.59
CA PHE A 432 -23.14 -8.97 -18.71
C PHE A 432 -24.43 -9.06 -19.52
N TRP A 433 -25.43 -9.69 -18.93
CA TRP A 433 -26.79 -9.67 -19.45
C TRP A 433 -27.62 -8.61 -18.71
N GLN A 434 -28.38 -7.81 -19.45
CA GLN A 434 -29.42 -6.95 -18.88
C GLN A 434 -30.80 -7.48 -19.28
N VAL A 435 -31.63 -7.79 -18.28
CA VAL A 435 -33.03 -8.16 -18.46
C VAL A 435 -33.89 -7.03 -17.93
N THR A 436 -34.74 -6.44 -18.77
CA THR A 436 -35.57 -5.28 -18.40
C THR A 436 -37.03 -5.45 -18.79
N ASP A 437 -37.92 -4.80 -18.05
CA ASP A 437 -39.36 -4.63 -18.36
C ASP A 437 -40.08 -5.96 -18.66
N GLN A 438 -39.84 -6.94 -17.79
CA GLN A 438 -40.31 -8.32 -17.96
C GLN A 438 -41.84 -8.45 -17.91
N HIS A 439 -42.53 -7.61 -17.13
CA HIS A 439 -43.98 -7.68 -16.91
C HIS A 439 -44.52 -9.11 -16.78
N TYR A 440 -43.99 -9.88 -15.82
CA TYR A 440 -44.42 -11.27 -15.62
C TYR A 440 -45.80 -11.33 -14.94
N ASP A 441 -46.81 -11.90 -15.62
CA ASP A 441 -48.12 -12.16 -15.02
C ASP A 441 -48.21 -13.57 -14.43
N TRP A 442 -48.02 -13.68 -13.12
CA TRP A 442 -48.15 -14.94 -12.37
C TRP A 442 -49.58 -15.52 -12.35
N LYS A 443 -50.57 -14.80 -12.87
CA LYS A 443 -51.97 -15.26 -13.00
C LYS A 443 -52.38 -15.49 -14.45
N TYR A 444 -51.45 -15.44 -15.39
CA TYR A 444 -51.73 -15.69 -16.80
C TYR A 444 -52.49 -17.02 -16.99
N LYS A 445 -53.51 -17.01 -17.86
CA LYS A 445 -54.28 -18.20 -18.23
C LYS A 445 -54.30 -18.37 -19.74
N TYR A 446 -53.85 -19.54 -20.18
CA TYR A 446 -54.02 -20.02 -21.55
C TYR A 446 -55.51 -20.05 -21.93
N GLN A 447 -55.83 -19.64 -23.17
CA GLN A 447 -57.20 -19.51 -23.70
C GLN A 447 -58.08 -18.51 -22.93
N SER A 448 -57.46 -17.56 -22.22
CA SER A 448 -58.18 -16.42 -21.67
C SER A 448 -58.43 -15.36 -22.73
N ARG A 449 -59.30 -14.38 -22.43
CA ARG A 449 -59.58 -13.26 -23.33
C ARG A 449 -58.52 -12.16 -23.14
N PRO A 450 -57.74 -11.81 -24.18
CA PRO A 450 -56.72 -10.77 -24.05
C PRO A 450 -57.30 -9.37 -23.82
N SER A 451 -56.74 -8.58 -22.89
CA SER A 451 -57.12 -7.19 -22.68
C SER A 451 -56.09 -6.37 -21.90
N HIS A 452 -55.45 -5.39 -22.57
CA HIS A 452 -54.60 -4.35 -21.94
C HIS A 452 -53.67 -4.86 -20.82
N GLY A 453 -52.83 -5.85 -21.13
CA GLY A 453 -51.87 -6.44 -20.17
C GLY A 453 -52.48 -7.50 -19.25
N ASN A 454 -53.78 -7.81 -19.35
CA ASN A 454 -54.46 -8.73 -18.45
C ASN A 454 -55.06 -9.93 -19.18
N CYS A 455 -54.55 -11.12 -18.85
CA CYS A 455 -54.97 -12.38 -19.47
C CYS A 455 -55.23 -13.44 -18.41
N ARG A 456 -56.12 -13.09 -17.46
CA ARG A 456 -56.42 -13.89 -16.26
C ARG A 456 -57.81 -14.55 -16.29
N LYS A 457 -58.72 -14.14 -17.17
CA LYS A 457 -60.17 -14.48 -17.11
C LYS A 457 -60.85 -14.51 -18.50
N GLY A 458 -62.04 -15.12 -18.54
CA GLY A 458 -62.85 -15.29 -19.75
C GLY A 458 -62.34 -16.42 -20.64
N GLU A 459 -63.11 -16.78 -21.66
CA GLU A 459 -62.67 -17.65 -22.76
C GLU A 459 -62.27 -16.77 -23.94
N GLY A 460 -61.12 -17.06 -24.53
CA GLY A 460 -60.55 -16.33 -25.65
C GLY A 460 -59.38 -17.09 -26.28
N ASP A 461 -58.55 -16.36 -27.01
CA ASP A 461 -57.50 -16.89 -27.90
C ASP A 461 -56.08 -16.66 -27.38
N ALA A 462 -55.91 -16.23 -26.12
CA ALA A 462 -54.59 -16.04 -25.52
C ALA A 462 -53.73 -17.32 -25.63
N GLY A 463 -52.55 -17.18 -26.24
CA GLY A 463 -51.67 -18.29 -26.59
C GLY A 463 -50.97 -18.94 -25.39
N TYR A 464 -50.29 -20.06 -25.62
CA TYR A 464 -49.57 -20.76 -24.55
C TYR A 464 -48.30 -20.00 -24.11
N TYR A 465 -47.64 -19.31 -25.04
CA TYR A 465 -46.45 -18.48 -24.81
C TYR A 465 -46.77 -16.97 -24.74
N GLY A 466 -48.04 -16.61 -24.52
CA GLY A 466 -48.47 -15.21 -24.45
C GLY A 466 -49.35 -14.78 -25.62
N ASP A 467 -49.71 -13.50 -25.59
CA ASP A 467 -50.45 -12.79 -26.64
C ASP A 467 -50.05 -11.30 -26.58
N TYR A 468 -50.13 -10.60 -27.71
CA TYR A 468 -49.68 -9.21 -27.84
C TYR A 468 -50.42 -8.22 -26.94
N ASN A 469 -51.61 -8.57 -26.44
CA ASN A 469 -52.39 -7.73 -25.53
C ASN A 469 -52.25 -8.15 -24.06
N CYS A 470 -51.29 -9.03 -23.74
CA CYS A 470 -51.04 -9.57 -22.42
C CYS A 470 -49.65 -9.20 -21.91
N ASP A 471 -49.52 -9.16 -20.59
CA ASP A 471 -48.26 -9.39 -19.90
C ASP A 471 -47.83 -10.86 -20.04
N ILE A 472 -46.53 -11.15 -19.95
CA ILE A 472 -46.00 -12.45 -20.37
C ILE A 472 -46.28 -13.54 -19.32
N PRO A 473 -46.55 -14.79 -19.75
CA PRO A 473 -46.57 -15.94 -18.86
C PRO A 473 -45.14 -16.34 -18.44
N TRP A 474 -45.05 -17.15 -17.37
CA TRP A 474 -43.79 -17.65 -16.84
C TRP A 474 -42.93 -18.36 -17.90
N LEU A 475 -43.54 -19.19 -18.74
CA LEU A 475 -42.83 -19.97 -19.75
C LEU A 475 -42.06 -19.09 -20.75
N THR A 476 -42.60 -17.94 -21.11
CA THR A 476 -41.94 -17.02 -22.05
C THR A 476 -40.72 -16.38 -21.40
N LEU A 477 -40.82 -16.02 -20.12
CA LEU A 477 -39.69 -15.48 -19.36
C LEU A 477 -38.60 -16.52 -19.13
N GLU A 478 -38.99 -17.74 -18.74
CA GLU A 478 -38.09 -18.87 -18.53
C GLU A 478 -37.34 -19.23 -19.82
N SER A 479 -38.05 -19.36 -20.94
CA SER A 479 -37.44 -19.65 -22.24
C SER A 479 -36.44 -18.58 -22.67
N ALA A 480 -36.72 -17.29 -22.42
CA ALA A 480 -35.79 -16.22 -22.74
C ALA A 480 -34.50 -16.30 -21.89
N ILE A 481 -34.62 -16.56 -20.59
CA ILE A 481 -33.47 -16.67 -19.68
C ILE A 481 -32.65 -17.94 -19.96
N GLU A 482 -33.31 -19.05 -20.31
CA GLU A 482 -32.64 -20.26 -20.78
C GLU A 482 -31.81 -19.98 -22.03
N GLU A 483 -32.39 -19.33 -23.03
CA GLU A 483 -31.69 -19.01 -24.29
C GLU A 483 -30.50 -18.06 -24.05
N MET A 484 -30.62 -17.10 -23.13
CA MET A 484 -29.48 -16.25 -22.73
C MET A 484 -28.29 -17.09 -22.23
N SER A 485 -28.56 -18.13 -21.44
CA SER A 485 -27.52 -19.03 -20.92
C SER A 485 -26.89 -19.92 -22.00
N ILE A 486 -27.61 -20.16 -23.09
CA ILE A 486 -27.11 -20.89 -24.27
C ILE A 486 -26.24 -19.97 -25.13
N ILE A 487 -26.67 -18.72 -25.35
CA ILE A 487 -25.98 -17.75 -26.21
C ILE A 487 -24.66 -17.30 -25.61
N GLU A 488 -24.67 -16.90 -24.32
CA GLU A 488 -23.46 -16.49 -23.61
C GLU A 488 -23.55 -16.96 -22.15
N PRO A 489 -23.02 -18.17 -21.84
CA PRO A 489 -22.99 -18.69 -20.48
C PRO A 489 -21.96 -18.00 -19.59
N ASN A 490 -20.92 -17.39 -20.18
CA ASN A 490 -19.78 -16.83 -19.45
C ASN A 490 -19.94 -15.30 -19.29
N VAL A 491 -20.84 -14.89 -18.41
CA VAL A 491 -21.04 -13.49 -18.01
C VAL A 491 -20.59 -13.25 -16.57
N ASP A 492 -20.10 -12.05 -16.30
CA ASP A 492 -19.59 -11.64 -15.00
C ASP A 492 -20.72 -11.38 -13.99
N PHE A 493 -21.85 -10.85 -14.48
CA PHE A 493 -23.06 -10.57 -13.71
C PHE A 493 -24.30 -10.46 -14.61
N VAL A 494 -25.48 -10.48 -13.98
CA VAL A 494 -26.76 -10.19 -14.63
C VAL A 494 -27.44 -9.01 -13.94
N ILE A 495 -27.94 -8.06 -14.72
CA ILE A 495 -28.76 -6.94 -14.22
C ILE A 495 -30.22 -7.23 -14.56
N ASN A 496 -31.07 -7.37 -13.54
CA ASN A 496 -32.52 -7.42 -13.65
C ASN A 496 -33.09 -6.02 -13.32
N SER A 497 -33.50 -5.26 -14.32
CA SER A 497 -33.94 -3.86 -14.21
C SER A 497 -35.38 -3.64 -14.69
N GLY A 498 -35.91 -2.43 -14.47
CA GLY A 498 -37.19 -2.02 -15.06
C GLY A 498 -38.43 -2.59 -14.36
N ASP A 499 -39.57 -2.60 -15.07
CA ASP A 499 -40.86 -3.00 -14.52
C ASP A 499 -41.04 -4.53 -14.59
N THR A 500 -40.84 -5.20 -13.47
CA THR A 500 -41.02 -6.67 -13.37
C THR A 500 -42.50 -7.07 -13.18
N PHE A 501 -43.36 -6.13 -12.78
CA PHE A 501 -44.75 -6.42 -12.39
C PHE A 501 -45.72 -6.32 -13.57
N PRO A 502 -46.80 -7.12 -13.56
CA PRO A 502 -47.83 -7.01 -14.57
C PRO A 502 -48.65 -5.74 -14.36
N HIS A 503 -49.05 -5.12 -15.48
CA HIS A 503 -49.97 -3.98 -15.57
C HIS A 503 -51.32 -4.27 -14.92
N ALA A 504 -51.74 -5.54 -14.88
CA ALA A 504 -52.96 -5.98 -14.22
C ALA A 504 -52.93 -5.84 -12.67
N GLY A 505 -51.79 -5.44 -12.10
CA GLY A 505 -51.62 -5.19 -10.67
C GLY A 505 -51.55 -6.45 -9.80
N GLY A 506 -51.34 -6.23 -8.51
CA GLY A 506 -51.18 -7.28 -7.50
C GLY A 506 -50.94 -6.69 -6.11
N SER A 507 -51.06 -7.53 -5.08
CA SER A 507 -50.71 -7.13 -3.71
C SER A 507 -49.21 -6.87 -3.56
N ALA A 508 -48.81 -6.18 -2.50
CA ALA A 508 -47.40 -5.94 -2.18
C ALA A 508 -46.59 -7.25 -2.04
N GLU A 509 -47.21 -8.27 -1.46
CA GLU A 509 -46.61 -9.59 -1.26
C GLU A 509 -46.43 -10.33 -2.59
N GLU A 510 -47.44 -10.27 -3.47
CA GLU A 510 -47.36 -10.89 -4.79
C GLU A 510 -46.27 -10.24 -5.66
N LYS A 511 -46.12 -8.92 -5.56
CA LYS A 511 -45.03 -8.18 -6.19
C LYS A 511 -43.68 -8.62 -5.63
N LEU A 512 -43.50 -8.62 -4.31
CA LEU A 512 -42.24 -9.07 -3.71
C LEU A 512 -41.87 -10.51 -4.13
N GLN A 513 -42.85 -11.41 -4.15
CA GLN A 513 -42.64 -12.79 -4.57
C GLN A 513 -42.24 -12.88 -6.05
N THR A 514 -42.78 -12.01 -6.90
CA THR A 514 -42.40 -11.92 -8.32
C THR A 514 -40.92 -11.60 -8.48
N ILE A 515 -40.39 -10.63 -7.71
CA ILE A 515 -38.96 -10.28 -7.71
C ILE A 515 -38.09 -11.47 -7.31
N VAL A 516 -38.49 -12.16 -6.24
CA VAL A 516 -37.76 -13.33 -5.74
C VAL A 516 -37.76 -14.45 -6.79
N ASN A 517 -38.91 -14.70 -7.42
CA ASN A 517 -39.05 -15.76 -8.42
C ASN A 517 -38.21 -15.45 -9.66
N THR A 518 -38.26 -14.24 -10.21
CA THR A 518 -37.49 -13.89 -11.42
C THR A 518 -35.98 -13.87 -11.13
N THR A 519 -35.57 -13.43 -9.94
CA THR A 519 -34.16 -13.50 -9.52
C THR A 519 -33.68 -14.95 -9.38
N ASN A 520 -34.50 -15.82 -8.79
CA ASN A 520 -34.17 -17.24 -8.65
C ASN A 520 -34.12 -17.97 -10.00
N LEU A 521 -35.00 -17.60 -10.94
CA LEU A 521 -34.99 -18.10 -12.30
C LEU A 521 -33.66 -17.76 -13.00
N ILE A 522 -33.18 -16.51 -12.91
CA ILE A 522 -31.87 -16.13 -13.44
C ILE A 522 -30.75 -16.96 -12.80
N ARG A 523 -30.77 -17.13 -11.47
CA ARG A 523 -29.76 -17.93 -10.75
C ARG A 523 -29.78 -19.41 -11.08
N MET A 524 -30.92 -19.94 -11.52
CA MET A 524 -31.04 -21.34 -11.95
C MET A 524 -30.24 -21.59 -13.21
N TYR A 525 -30.24 -20.64 -14.15
CA TYR A 525 -29.51 -20.74 -15.43
C TYR A 525 -28.09 -20.15 -15.39
N PHE A 526 -27.83 -19.22 -14.46
CA PHE A 526 -26.52 -18.61 -14.22
C PHE A 526 -26.05 -18.89 -12.77
N PRO A 527 -25.63 -20.14 -12.46
CA PRO A 527 -25.21 -20.50 -11.12
C PRO A 527 -23.91 -19.78 -10.75
N ASN A 528 -23.82 -19.30 -9.50
CA ASN A 528 -22.65 -18.60 -8.93
C ASN A 528 -22.35 -17.20 -9.49
N ILE A 529 -23.24 -16.62 -10.29
CA ILE A 529 -23.11 -15.27 -10.82
C ILE A 529 -23.92 -14.27 -9.95
N THR A 530 -23.40 -13.04 -9.80
CA THR A 530 -24.11 -11.99 -9.07
C THR A 530 -25.27 -11.47 -9.92
N VAL A 531 -26.48 -11.46 -9.34
CA VAL A 531 -27.67 -10.85 -9.95
C VAL A 531 -27.99 -9.55 -9.23
N PHE A 532 -27.89 -8.43 -9.94
CA PHE A 532 -28.28 -7.10 -9.45
C PHE A 532 -29.75 -6.84 -9.80
N TYR A 533 -30.52 -6.24 -8.89
CA TYR A 533 -31.95 -5.98 -9.10
C TYR A 533 -32.32 -4.50 -8.92
N SER A 534 -32.72 -3.83 -10.01
CA SER A 534 -33.08 -2.40 -10.09
C SER A 534 -34.58 -2.16 -10.28
N PRO A 535 -35.37 -1.98 -9.21
CA PRO A 535 -36.79 -1.66 -9.36
C PRO A 535 -37.01 -0.20 -9.77
N VAL A 536 -38.18 0.07 -10.36
CA VAL A 536 -38.77 1.41 -10.46
C VAL A 536 -39.43 1.74 -9.11
N TYR A 537 -38.84 2.66 -8.35
CA TYR A 537 -39.02 2.80 -6.89
C TYR A 537 -40.21 3.66 -6.41
N SER A 538 -40.94 4.35 -7.30
CA SER A 538 -41.97 5.31 -6.87
C SER A 538 -43.10 4.68 -6.06
N TRP A 539 -43.53 3.46 -6.39
CA TRP A 539 -44.73 2.86 -5.79
C TRP A 539 -44.53 2.30 -4.36
N PHE A 540 -43.34 1.78 -4.03
CA PHE A 540 -43.05 1.17 -2.71
C PHE A 540 -42.92 2.20 -1.59
N LEU A 541 -42.42 3.39 -1.92
CA LEU A 541 -42.33 4.54 -1.00
C LEU A 541 -43.73 5.09 -0.68
N ASP A 542 -44.59 5.24 -1.69
CA ASP A 542 -45.94 5.80 -1.55
C ASP A 542 -46.87 4.94 -0.66
N HIS A 543 -46.61 3.63 -0.57
CA HIS A 543 -47.45 2.69 0.18
C HIS A 543 -46.85 2.22 1.51
N LYS A 544 -45.70 2.78 1.95
CA LYS A 544 -45.03 2.48 3.23
C LYS A 544 -44.74 0.99 3.49
N ILE A 545 -44.54 0.21 2.43
CA ILE A 545 -44.31 -1.25 2.53
C ILE A 545 -42.90 -1.55 3.06
N ILE A 546 -41.94 -0.65 2.84
CA ILE A 546 -40.55 -0.75 3.31
C ILE A 546 -40.18 0.60 3.94
N SER A 547 -39.39 0.61 5.02
CA SER A 547 -38.92 1.86 5.61
C SER A 547 -37.89 2.54 4.69
N GLU A 548 -37.91 3.86 4.63
CA GLU A 548 -36.99 4.70 3.85
C GLU A 548 -35.51 4.33 4.09
N ARG A 549 -35.18 3.92 5.33
CA ARG A 549 -33.85 3.45 5.72
C ARG A 549 -33.49 2.07 5.15
N LYS A 550 -34.42 1.10 5.14
CA LYS A 550 -34.23 -0.20 4.47
C LYS A 550 -34.17 -0.02 2.96
N LEU A 551 -34.96 0.90 2.42
CA LEU A 551 -34.94 1.28 1.01
C LEU A 551 -33.56 1.86 0.65
N LEU A 552 -33.05 2.82 1.41
CA LEU A 552 -31.68 3.36 1.26
C LEU A 552 -30.59 2.30 1.40
N THR A 553 -30.79 1.24 2.18
CA THR A 553 -29.80 0.15 2.31
C THR A 553 -29.84 -0.81 1.11
N MET A 554 -31.01 -1.00 0.50
CA MET A 554 -31.16 -1.75 -0.76
C MET A 554 -30.72 -0.92 -1.98
N VAL A 555 -31.00 0.38 -1.95
CA VAL A 555 -30.65 1.39 -2.95
C VAL A 555 -29.16 1.78 -2.89
N ALA A 556 -28.51 1.74 -1.73
CA ALA A 556 -27.07 1.94 -1.60
C ALA A 556 -26.25 0.80 -2.26
N LYS A 557 -26.90 -0.31 -2.65
CA LYS A 557 -26.31 -1.32 -3.54
C LYS A 557 -26.50 -1.00 -5.03
N MET A 558 -27.15 0.10 -5.40
CA MET A 558 -27.48 0.45 -6.79
C MET A 558 -27.27 1.91 -7.20
N ILE A 559 -27.30 2.88 -6.28
CA ILE A 559 -27.18 4.31 -6.64
C ILE A 559 -25.81 4.83 -6.22
N VAL A 560 -24.83 4.64 -7.10
CA VAL A 560 -23.86 5.69 -7.45
C VAL A 560 -23.67 5.65 -8.98
N ILE A 561 -24.74 5.92 -9.70
CA ILE A 561 -24.68 6.46 -11.06
C ILE A 561 -25.57 7.71 -11.01
N GLU A 562 -25.00 8.85 -11.44
CA GLU A 562 -25.56 10.21 -11.43
C GLU A 562 -25.61 10.98 -10.09
N SER A 563 -24.51 11.68 -9.77
CA SER A 563 -24.45 13.16 -9.79
C SER A 563 -23.00 13.54 -9.40
N ARG A 564 -22.25 14.42 -10.07
CA ARG A 564 -22.61 15.62 -10.84
C ARG A 564 -21.59 15.86 -11.95
N LYS A 565 -22.05 16.59 -12.96
CA LYS A 565 -21.25 17.41 -13.88
C LYS A 565 -20.22 18.27 -13.16
#